data_AF-A0A1L8RJT0-F1
#
_entry.id   AF-A0A1L8RJT0-F1
#
_cell.length_a   1.000
_cell.length_b   1.000
_cell.length_c   1.000
_cell.angle_alpha   90.00
_cell.angle_beta   90.00
_cell.angle_gamma   90.00
#
_symmetry.space_group_name_H-M   'P 1'
#
loop_
_entity.id
_entity.type
_entity.pdbx_description
1 polymer ?
#
loop_
_entity_poly.entity_id
_entity_poly.type
_entity_poly.pdbx_seq_one_letter_code
_entity_poly.pdbx_strand_id
1 'polypeptide(L)'
;MEIISKELAMKLLLEDAERIQMLIRNQKNNLCISQCKAFEEVVDTQMYGFSRQVTYAIRLGIITEAEGQKLLSELEKSLNNLYTEVYEETEHKIGKEG
;
A
#
# COMPACT_ATOMS: atom_id res chain seq x y z
N MET A 1 -1.74 -24.75 21.29
CA MET A 1 -1.96 -23.44 20.64
C MET A 1 -0.58 -22.88 20.39
N GLU A 2 -0.13 -22.84 19.14
CA GLU A 2 1.17 -22.23 18.84
C GLU A 2 1.11 -20.75 19.22
N ILE A 3 2.11 -20.32 19.99
CA ILE A 3 2.26 -18.90 20.36
C ILE A 3 2.75 -18.21 19.09
N ILE A 4 1.88 -17.40 18.47
CA ILE A 4 2.28 -16.56 17.33
C ILE A 4 3.37 -15.61 17.83
N SER A 5 4.57 -15.72 17.24
CA SER A 5 5.68 -14.83 17.60
C SER A 5 5.50 -13.46 16.96
N LYS A 6 6.03 -12.42 17.64
CA LYS A 6 6.01 -11.04 17.13
C LYS A 6 6.69 -10.94 15.76
N GLU A 7 7.77 -11.69 15.56
CA GLU A 7 8.52 -11.74 14.31
C GLU A 7 7.66 -12.28 13.17
N LEU A 8 6.90 -13.34 13.42
CA LEU A 8 5.99 -13.91 12.42
C LEU A 8 4.90 -12.92 12.02
N ALA A 9 4.27 -12.27 13.01
CA ALA A 9 3.24 -11.28 12.73
C ALA A 9 3.79 -10.06 11.97
N MET A 10 4.96 -9.55 12.37
CA MET A 10 5.61 -8.45 11.66
C MET A 10 5.95 -8.84 10.22
N LYS A 11 6.48 -10.04 10.01
CA LYS A 11 6.76 -10.56 8.68
C LYS A 11 5.50 -10.59 7.81
N LEU A 12 4.40 -11.12 8.32
CA LEU A 12 3.14 -11.18 7.57
C LEU A 12 2.60 -9.79 7.22
N LEU A 13 2.67 -8.83 8.16
CA LEU A 13 2.27 -7.45 7.90
C LEU A 13 3.13 -6.79 6.82
N LEU A 14 4.44 -7.03 6.82
CA LEU A 14 5.35 -6.51 5.79
C LEU A 14 5.06 -7.15 4.42
N GLU A 15 4.81 -8.46 4.37
CA GLU A 15 4.42 -9.16 3.14
C GLU A 15 3.07 -8.68 2.59
N ASP A 16 2.10 -8.38 3.46
CA ASP A 16 0.81 -7.79 3.06
C ASP A 16 1.01 -6.37 2.48
N ALA A 17 1.84 -5.54 3.12
CA ALA A 17 2.18 -4.21 2.62
C ALA A 17 2.88 -4.26 1.26
N GLU A 18 3.84 -5.18 1.09
CA GLU A 18 4.53 -5.39 -0.19
C GLU A 18 3.56 -5.84 -1.30
N ARG A 19 2.63 -6.75 -0.99
CA ARG A 19 1.60 -7.16 -1.96
C ARG A 19 0.72 -6.01 -2.41
N ILE A 20 0.34 -5.10 -1.51
CA ILE A 20 -0.41 -3.88 -1.86
C ILE A 20 0.40 -3.03 -2.85
N GLN A 21 1.68 -2.78 -2.56
CA GLN A 21 2.55 -2.03 -3.46
C GLN A 21 2.68 -2.70 -4.83
N MET A 22 2.79 -4.03 -4.88
CA MET A 22 2.91 -4.77 -6.14
C MET A 22 1.62 -4.71 -6.96
N LEU A 23 0.44 -4.82 -6.33
CA LEU A 23 -0.85 -4.67 -7.02
C LEU A 23 -0.96 -3.31 -7.71
N ILE A 24 -0.58 -2.25 -6.99
CA ILE A 24 -0.62 -0.87 -7.47
C ILE A 24 0.38 -0.67 -8.63
N ARG A 25 1.61 -1.18 -8.48
CA ARG A 25 2.63 -1.17 -9.55
C ARG A 25 2.18 -1.93 -10.79
N ASN A 26 1.53 -3.08 -10.65
CA ASN A 26 1.10 -3.88 -11.80
C ASN A 26 -0.05 -3.21 -12.56
N GLN A 27 -0.89 -2.43 -11.86
CA GLN A 27 -1.95 -1.65 -12.49
C GLN A 27 -1.43 -0.41 -13.25
N LYS A 28 -0.22 0.09 -12.95
CA LYS A 28 0.48 1.13 -13.75
C LYS A 28 0.68 0.73 -15.22
N ASN A 29 0.83 -0.56 -15.51
CA ASN A 29 1.12 -1.03 -16.87
C ASN A 29 -0.13 -1.16 -17.75
N ASN A 30 -1.34 -1.10 -17.17
CA ASN A 30 -2.59 -1.23 -17.91
C ASN A 30 -3.23 0.14 -18.12
N LEU A 31 -2.81 0.86 -19.17
CA LEU A 31 -3.55 1.81 -20.05
C LEU A 31 -4.73 2.69 -19.54
N CYS A 32 -4.95 2.85 -18.23
CA CYS A 32 -6.09 3.58 -17.68
C CYS A 32 -5.71 4.46 -16.48
N ILE A 33 -4.46 4.91 -16.43
CA ILE A 33 -3.93 5.69 -15.30
C ILE A 33 -4.65 7.04 -15.13
N SER A 34 -5.05 7.72 -16.21
CA SER A 34 -5.55 9.11 -16.12
C SER A 34 -7.07 9.26 -16.01
N GLN A 35 -7.85 8.17 -15.92
CA GLN A 35 -9.33 8.22 -15.79
C GLN A 35 -9.89 7.51 -14.54
N CYS A 36 -9.06 6.93 -13.68
CA CYS A 36 -9.54 5.94 -12.70
C CYS A 36 -9.83 6.49 -11.29
N LYS A 37 -11.02 7.08 -11.09
CA LYS A 37 -11.67 7.09 -9.75
C LYS A 37 -11.65 5.69 -9.12
N ALA A 38 -11.86 4.66 -9.94
CA ALA A 38 -11.85 3.27 -9.50
C ALA A 38 -10.47 2.79 -9.00
N PHE A 39 -9.36 3.40 -9.43
CA PHE A 39 -8.02 3.02 -8.96
C PHE A 39 -7.77 3.60 -7.57
N GLU A 40 -8.09 4.88 -7.38
CA GLU A 40 -8.04 5.55 -6.07
C GLU A 40 -8.90 4.78 -5.06
N GLU A 41 -10.14 4.41 -5.42
CA GLU A 41 -11.02 3.59 -4.57
C GLU A 41 -10.43 2.20 -4.23
N VAL A 42 -9.73 1.57 -5.17
CA VAL A 42 -9.04 0.29 -4.93
C VAL A 42 -7.89 0.49 -3.95
N VAL A 43 -7.08 1.53 -4.13
CA VAL A 43 -5.96 1.85 -3.23
C VAL A 43 -6.47 2.13 -1.82
N ASP A 44 -7.51 2.96 -1.69
CA ASP A 44 -8.13 3.28 -0.40
C ASP A 44 -8.68 2.04 0.29
N THR A 45 -9.34 1.16 -0.46
CA THR A 45 -9.87 -0.10 0.08
C THR A 45 -8.74 -1.01 0.57
N GLN A 46 -7.62 -1.09 -0.16
CA GLN A 46 -6.44 -1.88 0.26
C GLN A 46 -5.80 -1.28 1.52
N MET A 47 -5.63 0.04 1.59
CA MET A 47 -5.12 0.75 2.76
C MET A 47 -6.02 0.55 3.98
N TYR A 48 -7.34 0.63 3.80
CA TYR A 48 -8.29 0.34 4.85
C TYR A 48 -8.14 -1.10 5.35
N GLY A 49 -8.11 -2.09 4.44
CA GLY A 49 -7.91 -3.50 4.78
C GLY A 49 -6.65 -3.74 5.61
N PHE A 50 -5.52 -3.17 5.18
CA PHE A 50 -4.25 -3.26 5.90
C PHE A 50 -4.32 -2.59 7.28
N SER A 51 -4.93 -1.40 7.38
CA SER A 51 -5.12 -0.71 8.67
C SER A 51 -5.89 -1.56 9.68
N ARG A 52 -6.86 -2.37 9.23
CA ARG A 52 -7.61 -3.28 10.09
C ARG A 52 -6.75 -4.44 10.58
N GLN A 53 -5.88 -4.98 9.75
CA GLN A 53 -4.92 -6.02 10.15
C GLN A 53 -3.91 -5.49 11.18
N VAL A 54 -3.33 -4.30 10.94
CA VAL A 54 -2.43 -3.63 11.89
C VAL A 54 -3.14 -3.36 13.22
N THR A 55 -4.36 -2.81 13.17
CA THR A 55 -5.18 -2.58 14.38
C THR A 55 -5.44 -3.87 15.14
N TYR A 56 -5.71 -4.97 14.44
CA TYR A 56 -5.92 -6.27 15.05
C TYR A 56 -4.66 -6.79 15.75
N ALA A 57 -3.49 -6.67 15.11
CA ALA A 57 -2.20 -7.06 15.69
C ALA A 57 -1.84 -6.23 16.93
N ILE A 58 -2.15 -4.92 16.94
CA ILE A 58 -2.02 -4.05 18.12
C ILE A 58 -2.93 -4.54 19.26
N ARG A 59 -4.20 -4.83 18.96
CA ARG A 59 -5.18 -5.29 19.96
C ARG A 59 -4.84 -6.64 20.58
N LEU A 60 -4.15 -7.51 19.85
CA LEU A 60 -3.62 -8.76 20.35
C LEU A 60 -2.33 -8.58 21.18
N GLY A 61 -1.79 -7.36 21.28
CA GLY A 61 -0.54 -7.07 21.97
C GLY A 61 0.71 -7.61 21.26
N ILE A 62 0.57 -7.99 19.98
CA ILE A 62 1.67 -8.59 19.22
C ILE A 62 2.65 -7.51 18.74
N ILE A 63 2.12 -6.35 18.37
CA ILE A 63 2.92 -5.15 18.02
C ILE A 63 2.45 -3.95 18.84
N THR A 64 3.33 -2.97 19.00
CA THR A 64 3.02 -1.70 19.65
C THR A 64 2.27 -0.76 18.71
N GLU A 65 1.59 0.23 19.29
CA GLU A 65 0.94 1.29 18.51
C GLU A 65 1.93 2.07 17.65
N ALA A 66 3.13 2.36 18.18
CA ALA A 66 4.20 3.02 17.44
C ALA A 66 4.68 2.21 16.22
N GLU A 67 4.81 0.89 16.37
CA GLU A 67 5.15 0.01 15.25
C GLU A 67 4.05 -0.01 14.19
N GLY A 68 2.78 -0.07 14.61
CA GLY A 68 1.65 -0.01 13.68
C GLY A 68 1.55 1.32 12.93
N GLN A 69 1.71 2.45 13.62
CA GLN A 69 1.74 3.78 13.00
C GLN A 69 2.89 3.92 11.99
N LYS A 70 4.06 3.35 12.31
CA LYS A 70 5.20 3.33 11.40
C LYS A 70 4.88 2.55 10.12
N LEU A 71 4.31 1.34 10.25
CA LEU A 71 3.92 0.53 9.09
C LEU A 71 2.94 1.26 8.16
N LEU A 72 1.92 1.91 8.73
CA LEU A 72 0.94 2.66 7.95
C LEU A 72 1.56 3.87 7.25
N SER A 73 2.37 4.66 7.98
CA SER A 73 3.06 5.83 7.44
C SER A 73 4.03 5.48 6.30
N GLU A 74 4.76 4.38 6.45
CA GLU A 74 5.70 3.92 5.43
C GLU A 74 4.98 3.46 4.17
N LEU A 75 3.89 2.69 4.31
CA LEU A 75 3.09 2.27 3.17
C LEU A 75 2.46 3.47 2.45
N GLU A 76 1.82 4.38 3.18
CA GLU A 76 1.22 5.60 2.62
C GLU A 76 2.24 6.42 1.83
N LYS A 77 3.44 6.63 2.38
CA LYS A 77 4.53 7.34 1.70
C LYS A 77 4.95 6.62 0.41
N SER A 78 5.09 5.30 0.43
CA SER A 78 5.42 4.52 -0.76
C SER A 78 4.35 4.63 -1.85
N LEU A 79 3.07 4.63 -1.47
CA LEU A 79 1.96 4.78 -2.42
C LEU A 79 1.92 6.19 -3.02
N ASN A 80 2.12 7.23 -2.22
CA ASN A 80 2.20 8.60 -2.71
C ASN A 80 3.34 8.80 -3.72
N ASN A 81 4.51 8.20 -3.47
CA ASN A 81 5.62 8.24 -4.43
C ASN A 81 5.25 7.53 -5.74
N LEU A 82 4.62 6.36 -5.64
CA LEU A 82 4.12 5.62 -6.80
C LEU A 82 3.12 6.44 -7.62
N TYR A 83 2.19 7.14 -6.96
CA TYR A 83 1.27 8.06 -7.61
C TYR A 83 2.02 9.15 -8.37
N THR A 84 2.94 9.85 -7.71
CA THR A 84 3.72 10.93 -8.35
C THR A 84 4.48 10.43 -9.57
N GLU A 85 5.18 9.29 -9.47
CA GLU A 85 5.89 8.68 -10.60
C GLU A 85 4.96 8.34 -11.77
N VAL A 86 3.77 7.81 -11.47
CA VAL A 86 2.74 7.46 -12.45
C VAL A 86 2.21 8.71 -13.16
N TYR A 87 1.93 9.79 -12.42
CA TYR A 87 1.47 11.06 -12.97
C TYR A 87 2.52 11.74 -13.85
N GLU A 88 3.77 11.83 -13.38
CA GLU A 88 4.89 12.43 -14.12
C GLU A 88 5.17 11.69 -15.43
N GLU A 89 5.12 10.36 -15.43
CA GLU A 89 5.28 9.56 -16.66
C GLU A 89 4.14 9.78 -17.67
N THR A 90 2.91 10.03 -17.21
CA THR A 90 1.78 10.31 -18.12
C THR A 90 1.90 11.67 -18.79
N GLU A 91 2.29 12.73 -18.07
CA GLU A 91 2.52 14.07 -18.64
C GLU A 91 3.65 14.04 -19.70
N HIS A 92 4.71 13.27 -19.44
CA HIS A 92 5.85 13.16 -20.35
C HIS A 92 5.54 12.40 -21.66
N LYS A 93 4.52 11.52 -21.65
CA LYS A 93 4.05 10.82 -22.85
C LYS A 93 3.13 11.69 -23.70
N ILE A 94 2.25 12.47 -23.07
CA ILE A 94 1.32 13.37 -23.77
C ILE A 94 2.07 14.51 -24.47
N GLY A 95 3.16 15.01 -23.88
CA GLY A 95 4.00 16.07 -24.48
C GLY A 95 4.92 15.65 -25.64
N LYS A 96 5.01 14.36 -25.98
CA LYS A 96 5.86 13.85 -27.09
C LYS A 96 5.06 13.43 -28.34
N GLU A 97 3.74 13.48 -28.28
CA GLU A 97 2.85 13.21 -29.42
C GLU A 97 2.29 14.49 -30.08
N GLY A 98 2.73 15.68 -29.63
CA GLY A 98 2.36 17.00 -30.16
C GLY A 98 3.36 17.59 -31.14
#